data_AF-A0A2V7JHK9-F1
#
_entry.id   AF-A0A2V7JHK9-F1
#
_cell.length_a   1.000
_cell.length_b   1.000
_cell.length_c   1.000
_cell.angle_alpha   90.00
_cell.angle_beta   90.00
_cell.angle_gamma   90.00
#
_symmetry.space_group_name_H-M   'P 1'
#
loop_
_entity.id
_entity.type
_entity.pdbx_description
1 polymer ?
#
loop_
_entity_poly.entity_id
_entity_poly.type
_entity_poly.pdbx_seq_one_letter_code
_entity_poly.pdbx_strand_id
1 'polypeptide(L)'
;MTEMTMTALLESLSNELAAAVETAGRAVVAIHARRRIPASGVSWRPGVIVATNHTIRRDDNITVTLPDGTSAPATLAGRDPSTDLAVLKLPGQSLASANLRRDGPPSVGELVIALGRPGPRLTASWGIVSGVAGPWRTWQGGEIDSLLRLDLSIYDGFSGGPLIDAAGRVLGTNTSGLARGAPVTIPVTTVDRTVAELLERGSIRRAYLGIGTQPVRVPQSLARRLELTNAVGLLIASVEPGGPADRDGVLLG
;
A
#
# COMPACT_ATOMS: atom_id res chain seq x y z
N MET A 1 3.24 11.75 -43.49
CA MET A 1 3.61 11.23 -42.17
C MET A 1 5.03 11.67 -41.92
N THR A 2 5.23 12.64 -41.03
CA THR A 2 6.55 13.19 -40.74
C THR A 2 7.31 12.17 -39.91
N GLU A 3 8.43 11.69 -40.43
CA GLU A 3 9.31 10.76 -39.73
C GLU A 3 9.91 11.51 -38.53
N MET A 4 9.46 11.17 -37.31
CA MET A 4 10.04 11.75 -36.10
C MET A 4 11.46 11.20 -35.94
N THR A 5 12.41 12.10 -35.72
CA THR A 5 13.78 11.70 -35.37
C THR A 5 13.77 11.00 -34.01
N MET A 6 14.72 10.08 -33.79
CA MET A 6 14.89 9.40 -32.49
C MET A 6 15.02 10.41 -31.34
N THR A 7 15.71 11.52 -31.56
CA THR A 7 15.84 12.60 -30.58
C THR A 7 14.48 13.21 -30.20
N ALA A 8 13.63 13.51 -31.19
CA ALA A 8 12.30 14.06 -30.94
C ALA A 8 11.39 13.08 -30.18
N LEU A 9 11.55 11.77 -30.39
CA LEU A 9 10.82 10.74 -29.64
C LEU A 9 11.24 10.70 -28.17
N LEU A 10 12.55 10.72 -27.90
CA LEU A 10 13.07 10.69 -26.52
C LEU A 10 12.72 11.96 -25.74
N GLU A 11 12.78 13.12 -26.39
CA GLU A 11 12.35 14.39 -25.80
C GLU A 11 10.84 14.38 -25.48
N SER A 12 10.02 13.89 -26.42
CA SER A 12 8.57 13.76 -26.21
C SER A 12 8.25 12.85 -25.02
N LEU A 13 8.86 11.65 -24.97
CA LEU A 13 8.69 10.73 -23.84
C LEU A 13 9.09 11.39 -22.51
N SER A 14 10.24 12.07 -22.47
CA SER A 14 10.70 12.76 -21.27
C SER A 14 9.70 13.83 -20.80
N ASN A 15 9.15 14.60 -21.73
CA ASN A 15 8.18 15.65 -21.43
C ASN A 15 6.83 15.07 -20.94
N GLU A 16 6.37 13.98 -21.55
CA GLU A 16 5.14 13.29 -21.13
C GLU A 16 5.28 12.70 -19.73
N LEU A 17 6.41 12.06 -19.40
CA LEU A 17 6.67 11.56 -18.06
C LEU A 17 6.71 12.69 -17.02
N ALA A 18 7.31 13.84 -17.36
CA ALA A 18 7.31 15.02 -16.50
C ALA A 18 5.89 15.57 -16.29
N ALA A 19 5.08 15.65 -17.35
CA ALA A 19 3.69 16.12 -17.28
C ALA A 19 2.81 15.17 -16.43
N ALA A 20 3.03 13.85 -16.53
CA ALA A 20 2.36 12.86 -15.70
C ALA A 20 2.69 13.04 -14.20
N VAL A 21 3.97 13.28 -13.89
CA VAL A 21 4.45 13.58 -12.53
C VAL A 21 3.80 14.86 -11.99
N GLU A 22 3.77 15.93 -12.78
CA GLU A 22 3.15 17.20 -12.36
C GLU A 22 1.66 17.05 -12.11
N THR A 23 0.94 16.37 -13.02
CA THR A 23 -0.50 16.18 -12.92
C THR A 23 -0.87 15.35 -11.69
N ALA A 24 -0.26 14.18 -11.52
CA ALA A 24 -0.51 13.33 -10.35
C ALA A 24 0.00 13.96 -9.05
N GLY A 25 1.10 14.72 -9.11
CA GLY A 25 1.70 15.43 -7.99
C GLY A 25 0.78 16.43 -7.30
N ARG A 26 -0.26 16.94 -7.99
CA ARG A 26 -1.33 17.80 -7.43
C ARG A 26 -2.24 17.07 -6.44
N ALA A 27 -2.23 15.74 -6.42
CA ALA A 27 -2.95 14.94 -5.44
C ALA A 27 -2.02 14.39 -4.34
N VAL A 28 -0.72 14.65 -4.39
CA VAL A 28 0.26 14.11 -3.43
C VAL A 28 0.57 15.14 -2.35
N VAL A 29 0.46 14.73 -1.09
CA VAL A 29 0.69 15.60 0.09
C VAL A 29 1.84 15.07 0.95
N ALA A 30 2.43 15.95 1.76
CA ALA A 30 3.37 15.55 2.80
C ALA A 30 2.65 15.41 4.15
N ILE A 31 2.86 14.32 4.86
CA ILE A 31 2.21 14.02 6.13
C ILE A 31 3.24 14.10 7.27
N HIS A 32 2.95 14.98 8.23
CA HIS A 32 3.76 15.24 9.41
C HIS A 32 3.19 14.51 10.64
N ALA A 33 3.36 13.19 10.67
CA ALA A 33 2.93 12.33 11.78
C ALA A 33 4.10 11.59 12.46
N ARG A 34 5.34 11.96 12.14
CA ARG A 34 6.57 11.35 12.69
C ARG A 34 7.72 12.37 12.78
N ARG A 35 8.77 12.03 13.53
CA ARG A 35 9.81 12.98 14.03
C ARG A 35 10.87 13.44 13.01
N ARG A 36 10.93 12.87 11.80
CA ARG A 36 12.03 13.08 10.83
C ARG A 36 11.48 13.46 9.47
N ILE A 37 11.61 12.55 8.51
CA ILE A 37 11.20 12.75 7.12
C ILE A 37 9.68 12.64 7.06
N PRO A 38 8.93 13.64 6.58
CA PRO A 38 7.49 13.50 6.34
C PRO A 38 7.19 12.28 5.46
N ALA A 39 6.05 11.64 5.68
CA ALA A 39 5.58 10.61 4.77
C ALA A 39 4.81 11.25 3.61
N SER A 40 4.49 10.45 2.59
CA SER A 40 3.59 10.89 1.53
C SER A 40 2.16 10.47 1.82
N GLY A 41 1.21 11.16 1.21
CA GLY A 41 -0.17 10.75 1.13
C GLY A 41 -0.76 11.05 -0.23
N VAL A 42 -1.85 10.37 -0.58
CA VAL A 42 -2.61 10.59 -1.80
C VAL A 42 -3.99 11.10 -1.45
N SER A 43 -4.39 12.24 -2.02
CA SER A 43 -5.77 12.70 -2.07
C SER A 43 -6.60 11.72 -2.87
N TRP A 44 -7.25 10.78 -2.18
CA TRP A 44 -7.90 9.64 -2.81
C TRP A 44 -9.29 9.99 -3.33
N ARG A 45 -10.00 10.80 -2.54
CA ARG A 45 -11.29 11.42 -2.87
C ARG A 45 -11.44 12.71 -2.06
N PRO A 46 -12.43 13.58 -2.35
CA PRO A 46 -12.56 14.86 -1.66
C PRO A 46 -12.51 14.71 -0.12
N GLY A 47 -11.57 15.42 0.51
CA GLY A 47 -11.38 15.42 1.96
C GLY A 47 -10.78 14.14 2.57
N VAL A 48 -10.34 13.17 1.76
CA VAL A 48 -9.80 11.89 2.21
C VAL A 48 -8.39 11.68 1.66
N ILE A 49 -7.43 11.58 2.57
CA ILE A 49 -6.03 11.24 2.25
C ILE A 49 -5.77 9.78 2.62
N VAL A 50 -5.27 9.01 1.67
CA VAL A 50 -4.69 7.69 1.91
C VAL A 50 -3.23 7.86 2.29
N ALA A 51 -2.83 7.20 3.37
CA ALA A 51 -1.49 7.18 3.91
C ALA A 51 -1.09 5.73 4.24
N THR A 52 0.11 5.55 4.78
CA THR A 52 0.58 4.26 5.28
C THR A 52 0.54 4.20 6.80
N ASN A 53 0.03 3.11 7.36
CA ASN A 53 -0.11 2.90 8.79
C ASN A 53 1.24 3.04 9.53
N HIS A 54 2.32 2.40 9.05
CA HIS A 54 3.62 2.44 9.70
C HIS A 54 4.25 3.84 9.76
N THR A 55 3.80 4.79 8.94
CA THR A 55 4.33 6.16 8.94
C THR A 55 3.58 7.10 9.87
N ILE A 56 2.34 6.76 10.26
CA ILE A 56 1.55 7.51 11.23
C ILE A 56 1.94 7.06 12.65
N ARG A 57 2.83 7.82 13.30
CA ARG A 57 3.34 7.51 14.65
C ARG A 57 2.70 8.32 15.78
N ARG A 58 1.72 9.16 15.45
CA ARG A 58 0.94 9.98 16.37
C ARG A 58 -0.49 10.02 15.87
N ASP A 59 -1.43 9.95 16.80
CA ASP A 59 -2.86 9.92 16.47
C ASP A 59 -3.48 11.34 16.49
N ASP A 60 -2.84 12.26 17.23
CA ASP A 60 -3.26 13.66 17.38
C ASP A 60 -2.26 14.64 16.73
N ASN A 61 -2.74 15.86 16.44
CA ASN A 61 -1.96 16.96 15.87
C ASN A 61 -1.24 16.60 14.54
N ILE A 62 -1.88 15.75 13.73
CA ILE A 62 -1.38 15.43 12.39
C ILE A 62 -1.55 16.66 11.50
N THR A 63 -0.44 17.11 10.90
CA THR A 63 -0.45 18.19 9.92
C THR A 63 -0.11 17.64 8.54
N VAL A 64 -0.75 18.18 7.52
CA VAL A 64 -0.51 17.84 6.12
C VAL A 64 -0.07 19.09 5.38
N THR A 65 1.00 19.00 4.60
CA THR A 65 1.40 20.05 3.65
C THR A 65 0.88 19.70 2.26
N LEU A 66 0.07 20.59 1.71
CA LEU A 66 -0.55 20.48 0.40
C LEU A 66 0.46 20.80 -0.73
N PRO A 67 0.15 20.47 -1.99
CA PRO A 67 1.05 20.72 -3.11
C PRO A 67 1.42 22.20 -3.33
N ASP A 68 0.55 23.12 -2.91
CA ASP A 68 0.76 24.57 -2.95
C ASP A 68 1.64 25.10 -1.80
N GLY A 69 2.05 24.22 -0.87
CA GLY A 69 2.83 24.56 0.32
C GLY A 69 1.97 24.91 1.56
N THR A 70 0.65 25.02 1.41
CA THR A 70 -0.26 25.30 2.52
C THR A 70 -0.25 24.16 3.52
N SER A 71 -0.19 24.47 4.81
CA SER A 71 -0.31 23.47 5.87
C SER A 71 -1.73 23.45 6.43
N ALA A 72 -2.28 22.25 6.60
CA ALA A 72 -3.62 22.03 7.08
C ALA A 72 -3.67 20.92 8.13
N PRO A 73 -4.51 21.05 9.17
CA PRO A 73 -4.71 20.00 10.15
C PRO A 73 -5.47 18.82 9.52
N ALA A 74 -5.09 17.60 9.89
CA ALA A 74 -5.79 16.39 9.50
C ALA A 74 -6.08 15.52 10.73
N THR A 75 -7.15 14.73 10.64
CA THR A 75 -7.56 13.79 11.70
C THR A 75 -7.49 12.37 11.20
N LEU A 76 -6.98 11.44 12.02
CA LEU A 76 -6.99 10.02 11.71
C LEU A 76 -8.43 9.48 11.72
N ALA A 77 -8.91 8.99 10.59
CA ALA A 77 -10.22 8.33 10.50
C ALA A 77 -10.14 6.85 10.88
N GLY A 78 -9.03 6.19 10.53
CA GLY A 78 -8.80 4.79 10.81
C GLY A 78 -7.50 4.28 10.20
N ARG A 79 -7.06 3.10 10.64
CA ARG A 79 -5.88 2.41 10.10
C ARG A 79 -6.06 0.91 10.11
N ASP A 80 -5.48 0.24 9.13
CA ASP A 80 -5.40 -1.20 9.03
C ASP A 80 -3.93 -1.60 8.95
N PRO A 81 -3.34 -2.07 10.06
CA PRO A 81 -1.96 -2.55 10.07
C PRO A 81 -1.71 -3.65 9.04
N SER A 82 -2.69 -4.51 8.78
CA SER A 82 -2.49 -5.71 7.96
C SER A 82 -2.33 -5.43 6.47
N THR A 83 -2.91 -4.34 5.98
CA THR A 83 -2.67 -3.80 4.63
C THR A 83 -1.72 -2.61 4.66
N ASP A 84 -1.29 -2.22 5.87
CA ASP A 84 -0.46 -1.06 6.14
C ASP A 84 -1.03 0.27 5.61
N LEU A 85 -2.35 0.39 5.58
CA LEU A 85 -3.06 1.60 5.14
C LEU A 85 -3.57 2.40 6.34
N ALA A 86 -3.55 3.72 6.20
CA ALA A 86 -4.22 4.64 7.10
C ALA A 86 -5.01 5.66 6.30
N VAL A 87 -6.11 6.15 6.89
CA VAL A 87 -6.97 7.15 6.27
C VAL A 87 -7.02 8.39 7.15
N LEU A 88 -6.69 9.53 6.56
CA LEU A 88 -6.82 10.83 7.20
C LEU A 88 -7.98 11.61 6.57
N LYS A 89 -8.71 12.35 7.39
CA LYS A 89 -9.69 13.35 6.95
C LYS A 89 -9.05 14.73 6.95
N LEU A 90 -9.28 15.47 5.88
CA LEU A 90 -8.80 16.83 5.67
C LEU A 90 -10.00 17.77 5.51
N PRO A 91 -10.60 18.25 6.60
CA PRO A 91 -11.82 19.05 6.55
C PRO A 91 -11.59 20.43 5.91
N GLY A 92 -12.51 20.87 5.06
CA GLY A 92 -12.57 22.24 4.55
C GLY A 92 -11.50 22.63 3.52
N GLN A 93 -10.69 21.68 3.03
CA GLN A 93 -9.67 21.93 2.01
C GLN A 93 -10.08 21.37 0.65
N SER A 94 -10.00 22.20 -0.38
CA SER A 94 -10.22 21.79 -1.77
C SER A 94 -8.91 21.29 -2.37
N LEU A 95 -8.64 19.99 -2.23
CA LEU A 95 -7.51 19.33 -2.87
C LEU A 95 -8.01 18.47 -4.04
N ALA A 96 -7.33 18.56 -5.19
CA ALA A 96 -7.63 17.70 -6.33
C ALA A 96 -7.51 16.22 -5.92
N SER A 97 -8.49 15.41 -6.32
CA SER A 97 -8.42 13.97 -6.12
C SER A 97 -7.54 13.33 -7.20
N ALA A 98 -6.84 12.26 -6.83
CA ALA A 98 -6.04 11.49 -7.75
C ALA A 98 -6.91 10.89 -8.85
N ASN A 99 -6.39 10.87 -10.07
CA ASN A 99 -6.97 10.10 -11.16
C ASN A 99 -6.57 8.63 -10.97
N LEU A 100 -7.53 7.74 -10.68
CA LEU A 100 -7.24 6.36 -10.31
C LEU A 100 -7.50 5.42 -11.49
N ARG A 101 -6.56 4.53 -11.79
CA ARG A 101 -6.73 3.50 -12.83
C ARG A 101 -7.55 2.34 -12.27
N ARG A 102 -8.72 2.07 -12.87
CA ARG A 102 -9.61 0.96 -12.49
C ARG A 102 -9.77 -0.11 -13.56
N ASP A 103 -9.11 0.06 -14.71
CA ASP A 103 -9.25 -0.80 -15.88
C ASP A 103 -8.44 -2.11 -15.78
N GLY A 104 -8.18 -2.60 -14.56
CA GLY A 104 -7.41 -3.80 -14.28
C GLY A 104 -5.94 -3.55 -13.89
N PRO A 105 -5.19 -4.63 -13.60
CA PRO A 105 -3.79 -4.55 -13.22
C PRO A 105 -2.91 -4.08 -14.40
N PRO A 106 -1.73 -3.49 -14.13
CA PRO A 106 -0.78 -3.16 -15.18
C PRO A 106 -0.22 -4.41 -15.87
N SER A 107 0.30 -4.21 -17.08
CA SER A 107 1.02 -5.26 -17.80
C SER A 107 2.51 -5.27 -17.43
N VAL A 108 3.15 -6.44 -17.53
CA VAL A 108 4.62 -6.52 -17.44
C VAL A 108 5.24 -5.71 -18.58
N GLY A 109 6.23 -4.88 -18.26
CA GLY A 109 6.87 -3.94 -19.18
C GLY A 109 6.21 -2.56 -19.25
N GLU A 110 5.06 -2.35 -18.59
CA GLU A 110 4.42 -1.04 -18.54
C GLU A 110 5.27 -0.04 -17.76
N LEU A 111 5.45 1.17 -18.31
CA LEU A 111 6.14 2.27 -17.65
C LEU A 111 5.34 2.76 -16.45
N VAL A 112 6.03 2.90 -15.33
CA VAL A 112 5.45 3.38 -14.07
C VAL A 112 6.38 4.38 -13.39
N ILE A 113 5.78 5.28 -12.63
CA ILE A 113 6.48 6.30 -11.86
C ILE A 113 5.97 6.27 -10.43
N ALA A 114 6.86 6.06 -9.47
CA ALA A 114 6.57 6.23 -8.07
C ALA A 114 6.77 7.70 -7.69
N LEU A 115 5.80 8.27 -6.98
CA LEU A 115 5.89 9.63 -6.46
C LEU A 115 6.00 9.62 -4.94
N GLY A 116 6.79 10.54 -4.43
CA GLY A 116 6.89 10.85 -3.01
C GLY A 116 6.97 12.35 -2.79
N ARG A 117 6.57 12.81 -1.61
CA ARG A 117 6.67 14.20 -1.15
C ARG A 117 7.21 14.23 0.29
N PRO A 118 8.50 13.88 0.51
CA PRO A 118 9.14 13.88 1.82
C PRO A 118 9.45 15.32 2.35
N GLY A 119 8.53 16.26 2.16
CA GLY A 119 8.75 17.69 2.47
C GLY A 119 7.98 18.61 1.51
N PRO A 120 8.49 19.81 1.18
CA PRO A 120 7.79 20.74 0.28
C PRO A 120 7.85 20.31 -1.19
N ARG A 121 8.91 19.60 -1.60
CA ARG A 121 9.14 19.22 -3.00
C ARG A 121 8.62 17.81 -3.29
N LEU A 122 8.07 17.65 -4.49
CA LEU A 122 7.75 16.35 -5.06
C LEU A 122 9.03 15.70 -5.57
N THR A 123 9.14 14.39 -5.40
CA THR A 123 10.22 13.54 -5.90
C THR A 123 9.61 12.38 -6.68
N ALA A 124 10.25 11.98 -7.76
CA ALA A 124 9.79 10.88 -8.61
C ALA A 124 10.91 9.87 -8.85
N SER A 125 10.54 8.60 -8.99
CA SER A 125 11.41 7.53 -9.50
C SER A 125 10.61 6.74 -10.53
N TRP A 126 11.21 6.47 -11.68
CA TRP A 126 10.54 5.82 -12.80
C TRP A 126 11.19 4.47 -13.12
N GLY A 127 10.42 3.61 -13.79
CA GLY A 127 10.86 2.29 -14.19
C GLY A 127 9.72 1.52 -14.84
N ILE A 128 9.73 0.20 -14.69
CA ILE A 128 8.71 -0.68 -15.28
C ILE A 128 8.10 -1.63 -14.26
N VAL A 129 6.93 -2.17 -14.60
CA VAL A 129 6.40 -3.37 -13.96
C VAL A 129 7.19 -4.58 -14.45
N SER A 130 8.03 -5.16 -13.59
CA SER A 130 8.83 -6.36 -13.91
C SER A 130 8.04 -7.66 -13.80
N GLY A 131 6.94 -7.66 -13.06
CA GLY A 131 6.15 -8.87 -12.83
C GLY A 131 4.85 -8.56 -12.12
N VAL A 132 3.81 -9.32 -12.45
CA VAL A 132 2.52 -9.29 -11.79
C VAL A 132 2.21 -10.70 -11.32
N ALA A 133 1.96 -10.86 -10.03
CA ALA A 133 1.46 -12.09 -9.46
C ALA A 133 0.07 -11.86 -8.84
N GLY A 134 -0.66 -12.96 -8.66
CA GLY A 134 -2.02 -12.94 -8.12
C GLY A 134 -2.11 -12.45 -6.67
N PRO A 135 -3.30 -12.61 -6.06
CA PRO A 135 -3.52 -12.18 -4.68
C PRO A 135 -2.54 -12.84 -3.71
N TRP A 136 -2.16 -12.09 -2.68
CA TRP A 136 -1.28 -12.58 -1.64
C TRP A 136 -1.72 -12.07 -0.26
N ARG A 137 -1.29 -12.80 0.77
CA ARG A 137 -1.63 -12.51 2.16
C ARG A 137 -0.41 -11.95 2.88
N THR A 138 -0.58 -10.83 3.56
CA THR A 138 0.47 -10.26 4.40
C THR A 138 0.65 -11.10 5.67
N TRP A 139 1.79 -10.92 6.35
CA TRP A 139 2.08 -11.65 7.60
C TRP A 139 1.10 -11.30 8.74
N GLN A 140 0.42 -10.15 8.66
CA GLN A 140 -0.65 -9.72 9.58
C GLN A 140 -2.05 -10.14 9.09
N GLY A 141 -2.14 -10.95 8.04
CA GLY A 141 -3.39 -11.53 7.57
C GLY A 141 -4.24 -10.62 6.68
N GLY A 142 -3.69 -9.51 6.18
CA GLY A 142 -4.33 -8.64 5.20
C GLY A 142 -4.27 -9.26 3.81
N GLU A 143 -5.31 -9.05 3.01
CA GLU A 143 -5.38 -9.56 1.63
C GLU A 143 -5.12 -8.42 0.65
N ILE A 144 -4.12 -8.63 -0.21
CA ILE A 144 -3.72 -7.70 -1.26
C ILE A 144 -4.04 -8.35 -2.60
N ASP A 145 -4.76 -7.66 -3.47
CA ASP A 145 -5.36 -8.28 -4.67
C ASP A 145 -4.33 -8.67 -5.73
N SER A 146 -3.14 -8.04 -5.73
CA SER A 146 -2.04 -8.42 -6.61
C SER A 146 -0.69 -8.01 -6.02
N LEU A 147 0.34 -8.77 -6.40
CA LEU A 147 1.73 -8.40 -6.10
C LEU A 147 2.35 -7.79 -7.36
N LEU A 148 2.64 -6.50 -7.29
CA LEU A 148 3.38 -5.79 -8.33
C LEU A 148 4.88 -5.83 -7.99
N ARG A 149 5.67 -6.43 -8.88
CA ARG A 149 7.13 -6.36 -8.84
C ARG A 149 7.57 -5.22 -9.75
N LEU A 150 8.30 -4.27 -9.20
CA LEU A 150 8.70 -3.04 -9.90
C LEU A 150 10.21 -2.98 -10.02
N ASP A 151 10.70 -2.45 -11.13
CA ASP A 151 12.11 -2.12 -11.34
C ASP A 151 12.29 -0.61 -11.24
N LEU A 152 12.24 -0.09 -10.01
CA LEU A 152 12.47 1.32 -9.70
C LEU A 152 12.92 1.46 -8.24
N SER A 153 13.40 2.65 -7.88
CA SER A 153 13.85 2.95 -6.51
C SER A 153 12.76 3.64 -5.69
N ILE A 154 12.49 3.13 -4.49
CA ILE A 154 11.60 3.77 -3.51
C ILE A 154 12.45 4.24 -2.33
N TYR A 155 12.50 5.55 -2.11
CA TYR A 155 13.27 6.17 -1.04
C TYR A 155 12.42 6.45 0.19
N ASP A 156 13.07 6.80 1.31
CA ASP A 156 12.39 7.24 2.51
C ASP A 156 11.44 8.41 2.22
N GLY A 157 10.18 8.24 2.67
CA GLY A 157 9.12 9.22 2.49
C GLY A 157 8.26 9.02 1.24
N PHE A 158 8.57 8.05 0.37
CA PHE A 158 7.64 7.60 -0.68
C PHE A 158 6.47 6.77 -0.12
N SER A 159 6.63 6.15 1.05
CA SER A 159 5.53 5.43 1.72
C SER A 159 4.30 6.32 1.86
N GLY A 160 3.16 5.83 1.38
CA GLY A 160 1.88 6.54 1.29
C GLY A 160 1.68 7.36 0.01
N GLY A 161 2.72 7.50 -0.83
CA GLY A 161 2.63 8.15 -2.14
C GLY A 161 2.15 7.19 -3.23
N PRO A 162 1.76 7.70 -4.41
CA PRO A 162 1.20 6.88 -5.48
C PRO A 162 2.26 6.21 -6.34
N LEU A 163 1.93 5.05 -6.88
CA LEU A 163 2.50 4.55 -8.13
C LEU A 163 1.57 4.98 -9.27
N ILE A 164 2.09 5.64 -10.31
CA ILE A 164 1.32 6.11 -11.47
C ILE A 164 1.79 5.45 -12.77
N ASP A 165 0.90 5.37 -13.75
CA ASP A 165 1.25 5.00 -15.12
C ASP A 165 1.76 6.24 -15.89
N ALA A 166 2.19 6.03 -17.14
CA ALA A 166 2.65 7.11 -18.01
C ALA A 166 1.57 8.18 -18.31
N ALA A 167 0.28 7.89 -18.05
CA ALA A 167 -0.81 8.85 -18.19
C ALA A 167 -1.14 9.59 -16.87
N GLY A 168 -0.34 9.39 -15.81
CA GLY A 168 -0.56 10.01 -14.51
C GLY A 168 -1.71 9.38 -13.70
N ARG A 169 -2.21 8.21 -14.11
CA ARG A 169 -3.26 7.50 -13.36
C ARG A 169 -2.63 6.63 -12.29
N VAL A 170 -3.12 6.74 -11.06
CA VAL A 170 -2.64 5.98 -9.90
C VAL A 170 -3.05 4.52 -10.02
N LEU A 171 -2.08 3.62 -9.93
CA LEU A 171 -2.28 2.16 -9.85
C LEU A 171 -2.36 1.67 -8.40
N GLY A 172 -1.86 2.45 -7.45
CA GLY A 172 -1.88 2.08 -6.03
C GLY A 172 -1.04 2.99 -5.15
N THR A 173 -0.87 2.58 -3.89
CA THR A 173 -0.10 3.31 -2.87
C THR A 173 1.18 2.55 -2.51
N ASN A 174 2.32 3.23 -2.54
CA ASN A 174 3.62 2.66 -2.20
C ASN A 174 3.76 2.48 -0.68
N THR A 175 4.39 1.38 -0.28
CA THR A 175 4.72 1.11 1.12
C THR A 175 5.97 0.24 1.25
N SER A 176 6.74 0.43 2.32
CA SER A 176 7.78 -0.48 2.80
C SER A 176 7.37 -1.31 4.02
N GLY A 177 6.16 -1.11 4.55
CA GLY A 177 5.69 -1.73 5.80
C GLY A 177 5.28 -3.20 5.69
N LEU A 178 5.01 -3.70 4.48
CA LEU A 178 4.44 -5.04 4.29
C LEU A 178 5.46 -6.14 4.00
N ALA A 179 6.58 -5.81 3.36
CA ALA A 179 7.56 -6.78 2.86
C ALA A 179 8.92 -6.65 3.54
N ARG A 180 8.93 -6.57 4.89
CA ARG A 180 10.17 -6.45 5.71
C ARG A 180 11.08 -5.29 5.26
N GLY A 181 10.50 -4.15 4.89
CA GLY A 181 11.23 -2.99 4.40
C GLY A 181 11.40 -2.93 2.88
N ALA A 182 11.12 -4.02 2.15
CA ALA A 182 11.10 -3.97 0.69
C ALA A 182 9.89 -3.14 0.21
N PRO A 183 10.08 -2.26 -0.77
CA PRO A 183 8.99 -1.47 -1.31
C PRO A 183 8.04 -2.33 -2.13
N VAL A 184 6.74 -2.15 -1.89
CA VAL A 184 5.64 -2.74 -2.65
C VAL A 184 4.57 -1.69 -2.89
N THR A 185 3.72 -1.92 -3.87
CA THR A 185 2.55 -1.07 -4.13
C THR A 185 1.28 -1.84 -3.79
N ILE A 186 0.43 -1.23 -2.98
CA ILE A 186 -0.90 -1.72 -2.65
C ILE A 186 -1.86 -1.28 -3.77
N PRO A 187 -2.46 -2.20 -4.55
CA PRO A 187 -3.28 -1.85 -5.71
C PRO A 187 -4.52 -1.00 -5.35
N VAL A 188 -4.99 -0.18 -6.29
CA VAL A 188 -6.21 0.64 -6.16
C VAL A 188 -7.40 -0.15 -5.62
N THR A 189 -7.61 -1.39 -6.07
CA THR A 189 -8.72 -2.24 -5.60
C THR A 189 -8.65 -2.53 -4.10
N THR A 190 -7.44 -2.80 -3.59
CA THR A 190 -7.20 -3.05 -2.17
C THR A 190 -7.35 -1.77 -1.36
N VAL A 191 -6.84 -0.65 -1.89
CA VAL A 191 -6.98 0.67 -1.27
C VAL A 191 -8.45 1.07 -1.18
N ASP A 192 -9.22 0.98 -2.27
CA ASP A 192 -10.65 1.35 -2.32
C ASP A 192 -11.46 0.57 -1.28
N ARG A 193 -11.29 -0.76 -1.22
CA ARG A 193 -11.95 -1.62 -0.22
C ARG A 193 -11.59 -1.22 1.20
N THR A 194 -10.30 -1.01 1.47
CA THR A 194 -9.81 -0.66 2.81
C THR A 194 -10.27 0.72 3.25
N VAL A 195 -10.21 1.71 2.34
CA VAL A 195 -10.65 3.08 2.62
C VAL A 195 -12.14 3.14 2.93
N ALA A 196 -12.96 2.39 2.19
CA ALA A 196 -14.40 2.33 2.44
C ALA A 196 -14.70 1.83 3.87
N GLU A 197 -14.09 0.71 4.27
CA GLU A 197 -14.31 0.13 5.60
C GLU A 197 -13.74 1.01 6.72
N LEU A 198 -12.54 1.58 6.54
CA LEU A 198 -11.94 2.46 7.54
C LEU A 198 -12.75 3.75 7.74
N LEU A 199 -13.39 4.28 6.71
CA LEU A 199 -14.24 5.46 6.85
C LEU A 199 -15.58 5.17 7.53
N GLU A 200 -16.11 3.95 7.38
CA GLU A 200 -17.34 3.52 8.03
C GLU A 200 -17.11 3.16 9.52
N ARG A 201 -16.04 2.43 9.81
CA ARG A 201 -15.85 1.74 11.11
C ARG A 201 -14.62 2.18 11.89
N GLY A 202 -13.71 2.94 11.29
CA GLY A 202 -12.42 3.33 11.85
C GLY A 202 -11.38 2.20 11.97
N SER A 203 -11.78 0.95 11.76
CA SER A 203 -10.91 -0.24 11.83
C SER A 203 -11.50 -1.38 11.00
N ILE A 204 -10.62 -2.30 10.57
CA ILE A 204 -11.03 -3.52 9.86
C ILE A 204 -11.08 -4.68 10.87
N ARG A 205 -12.25 -5.30 11.01
CA ARG A 205 -12.45 -6.42 11.95
C ARG A 205 -12.03 -7.72 11.28
N ARG A 206 -11.17 -8.50 11.95
CA ARG A 206 -10.75 -9.83 11.49
C ARG A 206 -10.96 -10.85 12.58
N ALA A 207 -11.38 -12.05 12.17
CA ALA A 207 -11.42 -13.20 13.06
C ALA A 207 -10.00 -13.53 13.51
N TYR A 208 -9.86 -13.86 14.79
CA TYR A 208 -8.58 -14.10 15.44
C TYR A 208 -8.72 -15.31 16.36
N LEU A 209 -7.80 -16.27 16.24
CA LEU A 209 -7.80 -17.49 17.05
C LEU A 209 -6.82 -17.41 18.23
N GLY A 210 -5.78 -16.58 18.16
CA GLY A 210 -4.75 -16.57 19.20
C GLY A 210 -3.77 -17.74 19.11
N ILE A 211 -3.47 -18.22 17.90
CA ILE A 211 -2.50 -19.32 17.69
C ILE A 211 -1.40 -18.92 16.71
N GLY A 212 -0.19 -19.38 16.98
CA GLY A 212 0.91 -19.42 16.02
C GLY A 212 1.03 -20.81 15.44
N THR A 213 0.97 -20.93 14.11
CA THR A 213 1.05 -22.21 13.42
C THR A 213 2.29 -22.31 12.54
N GLN A 214 2.88 -23.50 12.47
CA GLN A 214 3.93 -23.82 11.52
C GLN A 214 3.48 -24.96 10.60
N PRO A 215 3.55 -24.81 9.27
CA PRO A 215 3.31 -25.94 8.37
C PRO A 215 4.39 -27.00 8.58
N VAL A 216 3.96 -28.23 8.86
CA VAL A 216 4.84 -29.38 9.06
C VAL A 216 4.42 -30.54 8.17
N ARG A 217 5.40 -31.34 7.72
CA ARG A 217 5.08 -32.60 7.04
C ARG A 217 4.57 -33.60 8.06
N VAL A 218 3.43 -34.22 7.73
CA VAL A 218 2.87 -35.31 8.53
C VAL A 218 3.60 -36.61 8.13
N PRO A 219 4.11 -37.39 9.09
CA PRO A 219 4.72 -38.68 8.80
C PRO A 219 3.80 -39.59 7.98
N GLN A 220 4.34 -40.28 6.98
CA GLN A 220 3.53 -41.05 6.01
C GLN A 220 2.71 -42.19 6.68
N SER A 221 3.20 -42.75 7.79
CA SER A 221 2.46 -43.71 8.60
C SER A 221 1.18 -43.09 9.19
N LEU A 222 1.29 -41.88 9.74
CA LEU A 222 0.16 -41.14 10.30
C LEU A 222 -0.79 -40.66 9.22
N ALA A 223 -0.26 -40.17 8.10
CA ALA A 223 -1.06 -39.73 6.95
C ALA A 223 -1.91 -40.88 6.37
N ARG A 224 -1.34 -42.09 6.23
CA ARG A 224 -2.11 -43.27 5.80
C ARG A 224 -3.17 -43.68 6.80
N ARG A 225 -2.86 -43.64 8.10
CA ARG A 225 -3.80 -44.02 9.16
C ARG A 225 -4.98 -43.04 9.28
N LEU A 226 -4.74 -41.77 9.01
CA LEU A 226 -5.74 -40.70 9.03
C LEU A 226 -6.35 -40.42 7.65
N GLU A 227 -6.03 -41.24 6.64
CA GLU A 227 -6.52 -41.12 5.26
C GLU A 227 -6.31 -39.71 4.65
N LEU A 228 -5.22 -39.06 5.04
CA LEU A 228 -4.90 -37.70 4.60
C LEU A 228 -4.45 -37.71 3.14
N THR A 229 -5.15 -36.93 2.31
CA THR A 229 -4.79 -36.73 0.90
C THR A 229 -3.51 -35.90 0.75
N ASN A 230 -3.24 -35.01 1.70
CA ASN A 230 -2.04 -34.16 1.75
C ASN A 230 -1.30 -34.39 3.06
N ALA A 231 -0.01 -34.75 2.99
CA ALA A 231 0.84 -34.98 4.16
C ALA A 231 1.41 -33.68 4.75
N VAL A 232 0.58 -32.64 4.86
CA VAL A 232 0.95 -31.35 5.48
C VAL A 232 -0.11 -30.99 6.51
N GLY A 233 0.34 -30.68 7.72
CA GLY A 233 -0.50 -30.20 8.83
C GLY A 233 0.01 -28.87 9.35
N LEU A 234 -0.77 -28.25 10.24
CA LEU A 234 -0.36 -27.06 10.99
C LEU A 234 -0.01 -27.48 12.41
N LEU A 235 1.26 -27.44 12.76
CA LEU A 235 1.74 -27.60 14.13
C LEU A 235 1.39 -26.33 14.91
N ILE A 236 0.73 -26.48 16.06
CA ILE A 236 0.46 -25.36 16.96
C ILE A 236 1.74 -25.06 17.74
N ALA A 237 2.46 -24.05 17.28
CA ALA A 237 3.75 -23.64 17.83
C ALA A 237 3.60 -22.68 19.02
N SER A 238 2.48 -21.93 19.07
CA SER A 238 2.15 -21.09 20.21
C SER A 238 0.64 -20.93 20.36
N VAL A 239 0.19 -20.75 21.61
CA VAL A 239 -1.16 -20.31 21.95
C VAL A 239 -1.02 -19.05 22.80
N GLU A 240 -1.76 -18.00 22.46
CA GLU A 240 -1.75 -16.74 23.19
C GLU A 240 -2.47 -16.92 24.54
N PRO A 241 -1.80 -16.67 25.68
CA PRO A 241 -2.44 -16.77 26.99
C PRO A 241 -3.68 -15.88 27.11
N GLY A 242 -4.79 -16.47 27.54
CA GLY A 242 -6.08 -15.78 27.66
C GLY A 242 -6.77 -15.46 26.33
N GLY A 243 -6.20 -15.87 25.19
CA GLY A 243 -6.78 -15.73 23.86
C GLY A 243 -7.91 -16.73 23.58
N PRO A 244 -8.61 -16.63 22.44
CA PRO A 244 -9.74 -17.49 22.11
C PRO A 244 -9.39 -18.99 22.14
N ALA A 245 -8.27 -19.38 21.54
CA ALA A 245 -7.81 -20.77 21.52
C ALA A 245 -7.44 -21.32 22.90
N ASP A 246 -6.81 -20.51 23.77
CA ASP A 246 -6.48 -20.90 25.14
C ASP A 246 -7.76 -21.19 25.96
N ARG A 247 -8.78 -20.32 25.82
CA ARG A 247 -10.07 -20.47 26.50
C ARG A 247 -10.84 -21.73 26.07
N ASP A 248 -10.68 -22.13 24.82
CA ASP A 248 -11.30 -23.34 24.26
C ASP A 248 -10.40 -24.59 24.39
N GLY A 249 -9.27 -24.50 25.09
CA GLY A 249 -8.45 -25.67 25.45
C GLY A 249 -7.54 -26.17 24.33
N VAL A 250 -7.19 -25.32 23.36
CA VAL A 250 -6.20 -25.64 22.33
C VAL A 250 -4.82 -25.82 22.96
N LEU A 251 -4.13 -26.91 22.61
CA LEU A 251 -2.82 -27.26 23.14
C LEU A 251 -1.72 -27.06 22.09
N LEU A 252 -0.48 -26.90 22.59
CA LEU A 252 0.72 -26.95 21.75
C LEU A 252 0.93 -28.38 21.23
N GLY A 253 1.44 -28.49 20.00
CA GLY A 253 1.76 -29.77 19.36
C GLY A 253 0.90 -30.13 18.15
#